data_AF-E0N741-F1
#
_entry.id   AF-E0N741-F1
#
_cell.length_a   1.000
_cell.length_b   1.000
_cell.length_c   1.000
_cell.angle_alpha   90.00
_cell.angle_beta   90.00
_cell.angle_gamma   90.00
#
_symmetry.space_group_name_H-M   'P 1'
#
loop_
_entity.id
_entity.type
_entity.pdbx_description
1 polymer ?
#
loop_
_entity_poly.entity_id
_entity_poly.type
_entity_poly.pdbx_seq_one_letter_code
_entity_poly.pdbx_strand_id
1 'polypeptide(L)'
;MPSIICRFHFDIAAWRVSGSKMRDMAQWAKWAECPDFADGLPDVRPELPFLPAMQRRRLSKAARLVCDAAWDIASAHPGSPVVYALHDGEMARSFDLWLELLKSQTVSPTSFGLSVHNATAG
;
A
#
# COMPACT_ATOMS: atom_id res chain seq x y z
N MET A 1 -35.68 9.76 -13.17
CA MET A 1 -34.97 9.13 -12.04
C MET A 1 -33.96 8.14 -12.63
N PRO A 2 -32.66 8.20 -12.31
CA PRO A 2 -31.72 7.20 -12.81
C PRO A 2 -32.10 5.83 -12.26
N SER A 3 -32.21 4.83 -13.13
CA SER A 3 -32.50 3.45 -12.74
C SER A 3 -31.28 2.87 -12.03
N ILE A 4 -31.47 2.27 -10.85
CA ILE A 4 -30.40 1.54 -10.17
C ILE A 4 -30.07 0.30 -11.01
N ILE A 5 -28.87 0.27 -11.58
CA ILE A 5 -28.45 -0.78 -12.54
C ILE A 5 -27.93 -2.03 -11.83
N CYS A 6 -27.49 -1.92 -10.56
CA CYS A 6 -27.02 -3.05 -9.77
C CYS A 6 -27.09 -2.76 -8.26
N ARG A 7 -27.48 -3.76 -7.47
CA ARG A 7 -27.41 -3.74 -6.00
C ARG A 7 -26.54 -4.93 -5.59
N PHE A 8 -25.38 -4.65 -5.00
CA PHE A 8 -24.51 -5.67 -4.43
C PHE A 8 -24.55 -5.60 -2.90
N HIS A 9 -24.36 -6.75 -2.27
CA HIS A 9 -24.17 -6.89 -0.83
C HIS A 9 -22.93 -7.76 -0.64
N PHE A 10 -22.09 -7.38 0.31
CA PHE A 10 -20.95 -8.19 0.72
C PHE A 10 -20.71 -8.00 2.20
N ASP A 11 -20.13 -9.00 2.83
CA ASP A 11 -19.68 -8.95 4.21
C ASP A 11 -18.17 -8.72 4.24
N ILE A 12 -17.70 -7.92 5.20
CA ILE A 12 -16.27 -7.75 5.47
C ILE A 12 -15.87 -8.81 6.49
N ALA A 13 -15.32 -9.92 5.99
CA ALA A 13 -14.91 -11.04 6.84
C ALA A 13 -13.71 -10.69 7.74
N ALA A 14 -12.79 -9.86 7.25
CA ALA A 14 -11.63 -9.38 7.99
C ALA A 14 -11.15 -8.06 7.40
N TRP A 15 -10.49 -7.26 8.23
CA TRP A 15 -9.81 -6.05 7.78
C TRP A 15 -8.54 -5.83 8.59
N ARG A 16 -7.59 -5.14 7.97
CA ARG A 16 -6.36 -4.68 8.59
C ARG A 16 -6.03 -3.32 8.02
N VAL A 17 -5.27 -2.55 8.80
CA VAL A 17 -4.88 -1.20 8.43
C VAL A 17 -3.41 -1.01 8.82
N SER A 18 -2.69 -0.29 7.97
CA SER A 18 -1.30 0.11 8.21
C SER A 18 -1.18 1.61 7.95
N GLY A 19 -0.27 2.25 8.66
CA GLY A 19 -0.05 3.69 8.57
C GLY A 19 1.35 4.05 9.05
N SER A 20 1.69 5.32 8.93
CA SER A 20 3.03 5.81 9.30
C SER A 20 3.15 6.26 10.74
N LYS A 21 2.16 6.02 11.61
CA LYS A 21 2.20 6.44 13.02
C LYS A 21 1.69 5.35 13.98
N MET A 22 0.53 4.78 13.69
CA MET A 22 -0.08 3.72 14.51
C MET A 22 0.57 2.35 14.21
N ARG A 23 0.89 1.58 15.26
CA ARG A 23 1.56 0.27 15.16
C ARG A 23 0.66 -0.94 15.30
N ASP A 24 -0.46 -0.78 15.98
CA ASP A 24 -1.35 -1.88 16.35
C ASP A 24 -2.83 -1.44 16.31
N MET A 25 -3.73 -2.43 16.32
CA MET A 25 -5.17 -2.18 16.22
C MET A 25 -5.73 -1.39 17.41
N ALA A 26 -5.09 -1.44 18.59
CA ALA A 26 -5.54 -0.66 19.74
C ALA A 26 -5.25 0.84 19.55
N GLN A 27 -4.10 1.18 18.95
CA GLN A 27 -3.78 2.56 18.56
C GLN A 27 -4.71 3.07 17.47
N TRP A 28 -5.09 2.22 16.50
CA TRP A 28 -6.09 2.57 15.49
C TRP A 28 -7.48 2.79 16.07
N ALA A 29 -7.92 1.95 17.03
CA ALA A 29 -9.18 2.15 17.74
C ALA A 29 -9.18 3.48 18.50
N LYS A 30 -8.08 3.80 19.21
CA LYS A 30 -7.93 5.07 19.92
C LYS A 30 -7.92 6.28 18.98
N TRP A 31 -7.26 6.16 17.83
CA TRP A 31 -7.29 7.19 16.80
C TRP A 31 -8.70 7.42 16.23
N ALA A 32 -9.49 6.37 16.05
CA ALA A 32 -10.87 6.49 15.57
C ALA A 32 -11.77 7.27 16.54
N GLU A 33 -11.50 7.18 17.85
CA GLU A 33 -12.19 7.97 18.88
C GLU A 33 -11.61 9.39 19.01
N CYS A 34 -10.31 9.55 18.82
CA CYS A 34 -9.59 10.82 18.99
C CYS A 34 -8.50 10.97 17.91
N PRO A 35 -8.78 11.61 16.77
CA PRO A 35 -7.81 11.71 15.66
C PRO A 35 -6.49 12.39 16.04
N ASP A 36 -6.53 13.40 16.91
CA ASP A 36 -5.37 14.15 17.40
C ASP A 36 -4.39 13.28 18.20
N PHE A 37 -4.82 12.09 18.65
CA PHE A 37 -3.95 11.10 19.27
C PHE A 37 -2.72 10.79 18.41
N ALA A 38 -2.87 10.81 17.09
CA ALA A 38 -1.78 10.53 16.16
C ALA A 38 -0.67 11.59 16.21
N ASP A 39 -0.93 12.82 16.62
CA ASP A 39 0.08 13.90 16.61
C ASP A 39 1.18 13.71 17.66
N GLY A 40 0.87 13.01 18.75
CA GLY A 40 1.85 12.63 19.76
C GLY A 40 2.66 11.38 19.44
N LEU A 41 2.36 10.66 18.35
CA LEU A 41 3.03 9.41 18.00
C LEU A 41 4.23 9.65 17.07
N PRO A 42 5.33 8.89 17.26
CA PRO A 42 6.46 8.92 16.36
C PRO A 42 6.11 8.32 15.00
N ASP A 43 6.89 8.67 13.98
CA ASP A 43 6.80 8.00 12.69
C ASP A 43 7.17 6.51 12.81
N VAL A 44 6.44 5.69 12.09
CA VAL A 44 6.57 4.24 12.02
C VAL A 44 6.75 3.84 10.57
N ARG A 45 7.68 2.92 10.37
CA ARG A 45 7.89 2.25 9.09
C ARG A 45 7.75 0.75 9.31
N PRO A 46 6.76 0.08 8.69
CA PRO A 46 6.64 -1.37 8.79
C PRO A 46 7.91 -2.08 8.36
N GLU A 47 8.36 -3.04 9.18
CA GLU A 47 9.61 -3.77 8.96
C GLU A 47 9.49 -4.83 7.86
N LEU A 48 8.30 -5.42 7.71
CA LEU A 48 7.96 -6.48 6.74
C LEU A 48 8.89 -7.70 6.84
N PRO A 49 9.07 -8.31 8.04
CA PRO A 49 10.04 -9.38 8.25
C PRO A 49 9.84 -10.59 7.32
N PHE A 50 8.59 -10.83 6.90
CA PHE A 50 8.18 -11.90 5.99
C PHE A 50 8.71 -11.76 4.55
N LEU A 51 9.15 -10.57 4.12
CA LEU A 51 9.73 -10.37 2.79
C LEU A 51 11.26 -10.52 2.82
N PRO A 52 11.90 -11.16 1.82
CA PRO A 52 13.34 -11.07 1.61
C PRO A 52 13.87 -9.63 1.63
N ALA A 53 15.06 -9.43 2.21
CA ALA A 53 15.65 -8.10 2.40
C ALA A 53 15.78 -7.29 1.10
N MET A 54 16.09 -7.94 -0.02
CA MET A 54 16.20 -7.28 -1.32
C MET A 54 14.85 -6.81 -1.86
N GLN A 55 13.77 -7.57 -1.65
CA GLN A 55 12.42 -7.14 -2.03
C GLN A 55 11.99 -5.94 -1.18
N ARG A 56 12.21 -5.99 0.13
CA ARG A 56 11.93 -4.87 1.05
C ARG A 56 12.60 -3.56 0.65
N ARG A 57 13.81 -3.61 0.08
CA ARG A 57 14.57 -2.42 -0.36
C ARG A 57 13.97 -1.76 -1.61
N ARG A 58 13.23 -2.51 -2.42
CA ARG A 58 12.63 -2.03 -3.67
C ARG A 58 11.26 -1.39 -3.48
N LEU A 59 10.60 -1.64 -2.34
CA LEU A 59 9.27 -1.11 -2.04
C LEU A 59 9.30 0.40 -1.74
N SER A 60 8.33 1.12 -2.30
CA SER A 60 8.01 2.50 -1.92
C SER A 60 7.40 2.58 -0.51
N LYS A 61 7.19 3.79 0.02
CA LYS A 61 6.49 3.98 1.31
C LYS A 61 5.07 3.42 1.24
N ALA A 62 4.32 3.69 0.17
CA ALA A 62 2.95 3.21 -0.02
C ALA A 62 2.92 1.68 -0.16
N ALA A 63 3.79 1.11 -1.00
CA ALA A 63 3.87 -0.33 -1.18
C ALA A 63 4.18 -1.06 0.13
N ARG A 64 5.03 -0.48 0.99
CA ARG A 64 5.28 -1.05 2.33
C ARG A 64 4.04 -1.11 3.20
N LEU A 65 3.23 -0.05 3.24
CA LEU A 65 1.99 -0.02 4.02
C LEU A 65 0.97 -1.02 3.49
N VAL A 66 0.87 -1.15 2.16
CA VAL A 66 0.00 -2.15 1.52
C VAL A 66 0.43 -3.56 1.88
N CYS A 67 1.72 -3.90 1.77
CA CYS A 67 2.22 -5.20 2.18
C CYS A 67 1.93 -5.47 3.65
N ASP A 68 2.20 -4.51 4.54
CA ASP A 68 1.96 -4.67 5.98
C ASP A 68 0.48 -4.94 6.32
N ALA A 69 -0.44 -4.20 5.68
CA ALA A 69 -1.87 -4.35 5.92
C ALA A 69 -2.42 -5.66 5.32
N ALA A 70 -2.01 -6.00 4.09
CA ALA A 70 -2.65 -7.07 3.34
C ALA A 70 -2.04 -8.45 3.58
N TRP A 71 -0.76 -8.56 3.96
CA TRP A 71 -0.02 -9.83 3.91
C TRP A 71 -0.67 -10.95 4.70
N ASP A 72 -1.07 -10.69 5.96
CA ASP A 72 -1.66 -11.72 6.82
C ASP A 72 -3.01 -12.20 6.28
N ILE A 73 -3.85 -11.28 5.79
CA ILE A 73 -5.16 -11.61 5.20
C ILE A 73 -4.96 -12.42 3.91
N ALA A 74 -4.08 -11.97 3.01
CA ALA A 74 -3.81 -12.65 1.75
C ALA A 74 -3.21 -14.05 1.98
N SER A 75 -2.33 -14.18 2.97
CA SER A 75 -1.72 -15.46 3.35
C SER A 75 -2.73 -16.44 3.95
N ALA A 76 -3.72 -15.95 4.70
CA ALA A 76 -4.79 -16.77 5.29
C ALA A 76 -5.82 -17.25 4.25
N HIS A 77 -5.94 -16.55 3.12
CA HIS A 77 -6.93 -16.84 2.08
C HIS A 77 -6.29 -16.99 0.69
N PRO A 78 -5.40 -17.99 0.51
CA PRO A 78 -4.70 -18.20 -0.75
C PRO A 78 -5.70 -18.46 -1.89
N GLY A 79 -5.45 -17.84 -3.05
CA GLY A 79 -6.31 -17.99 -4.24
C GLY A 79 -7.49 -17.02 -4.32
N SER A 80 -7.68 -16.14 -3.32
CA SER A 80 -8.68 -15.07 -3.39
C SER A 80 -8.33 -14.07 -4.50
N PRO A 81 -9.29 -13.63 -5.32
CA PRO A 81 -9.05 -12.58 -6.30
C PRO A 81 -8.68 -11.28 -5.59
N VAL A 82 -7.59 -10.65 -6.04
CA VAL A 82 -7.11 -9.39 -5.46
C VAL A 82 -7.59 -8.22 -6.32
N VAL A 83 -8.27 -7.27 -5.69
CA VAL A 83 -8.55 -5.96 -6.27
C VAL A 83 -7.68 -4.96 -5.54
N TYR A 84 -6.73 -4.37 -6.27
CA TYR A 84 -5.81 -3.37 -5.75
C TYR A 84 -6.19 -1.98 -6.26
N ALA A 85 -6.30 -1.03 -5.35
CA ALA A 85 -6.61 0.36 -5.66
C ALA A 85 -5.66 1.28 -4.89
N LEU A 86 -5.09 2.25 -5.60
CA LEU A 86 -4.24 3.30 -5.04
C LEU A 86 -4.41 4.53 -5.92
N HIS A 87 -4.83 5.65 -5.33
CA HIS A 87 -5.14 6.90 -6.07
C HIS A 87 -3.92 7.40 -6.86
N ASP A 88 -2.80 7.59 -6.18
CA ASP A 88 -1.59 8.17 -6.78
C ASP A 88 -0.68 7.15 -7.46
N GLY A 89 -0.95 5.85 -7.31
CA GLY A 89 -0.05 4.80 -7.78
C GLY A 89 1.40 4.99 -7.27
N GLU A 90 2.37 4.64 -8.11
CA GLU A 90 3.80 4.87 -7.85
C GLU A 90 4.26 6.24 -8.40
N MET A 91 3.50 7.31 -8.16
CA MET A 91 3.77 8.66 -8.70
C MET A 91 5.21 9.15 -8.44
N ALA A 92 5.72 8.95 -7.22
CA ALA A 92 7.08 9.37 -6.86
C ALA A 92 8.13 8.69 -7.76
N ARG A 93 7.99 7.38 -8.00
CA ARG A 93 8.88 6.63 -8.88
C ARG A 93 8.74 7.07 -10.33
N SER A 94 7.53 7.34 -10.79
CA SER A 94 7.29 7.88 -12.14
C SER A 94 8.01 9.21 -12.33
N PHE A 95 7.97 10.11 -11.34
CA PHE A 95 8.69 11.38 -11.40
C PHE A 95 10.21 11.18 -11.45
N ASP A 96 10.75 10.29 -10.63
CA ASP A 96 12.19 9.95 -10.64
C ASP A 96 12.62 9.40 -12.01
N LEU A 97 11.80 8.56 -12.64
CA LEU A 97 12.04 8.03 -13.98
C LEU A 97 12.05 9.13 -15.05
N TRP A 98 11.10 10.07 -15.00
CA TRP A 98 11.08 11.23 -15.90
C TRP A 98 12.35 12.07 -15.74
N LEU A 99 12.77 12.31 -14.50
CA LEU A 99 13.96 13.08 -14.20
C LEU A 99 15.23 12.39 -14.69
N GLU A 100 15.33 11.07 -14.53
CA GLU A 100 16.43 10.25 -15.05
C GLU A 100 16.48 10.35 -16.58
N LEU A 101 15.34 10.10 -17.25
CA LEU A 101 15.24 10.16 -18.71
C LEU A 101 15.67 11.52 -19.26
N LEU A 102 15.24 12.63 -18.63
CA LEU A 102 15.61 13.98 -19.06
C LEU A 102 17.10 14.27 -18.89
N LYS A 103 17.77 13.69 -17.88
CA LYS A 103 19.18 13.96 -17.56
C LYS A 103 20.15 13.05 -18.30
N SER A 104 19.83 11.75 -18.38
CA SER A 104 20.74 10.73 -18.92
C SER A 104 20.28 10.11 -20.22
N GLN A 105 19.09 10.46 -20.72
CA GLN A 105 18.44 9.82 -21.88
C GLN A 105 18.25 8.30 -21.72
N THR A 106 18.24 7.83 -20.48
CA THR A 106 18.09 6.42 -20.12
C THR A 106 17.17 6.28 -18.92
N VAL A 107 16.64 5.07 -18.71
CA VAL A 107 15.84 4.72 -17.53
C VAL A 107 16.23 3.33 -17.05
N SER A 108 16.23 3.11 -15.73
CA SER A 108 16.40 1.77 -15.18
C SER A 108 15.22 0.86 -15.55
N PRO A 109 15.43 -0.28 -16.25
CA PRO A 109 14.35 -1.22 -16.56
C PRO A 109 13.65 -1.77 -15.31
N THR A 110 14.41 -1.94 -14.21
CA THR A 110 13.84 -2.39 -12.93
C THR A 110 12.94 -1.33 -12.33
N SER A 111 13.37 -0.06 -12.33
CA SER A 111 12.56 1.02 -11.77
C SER A 111 11.30 1.26 -12.60
N PHE A 112 11.40 1.21 -13.93
CA PHE A 112 10.24 1.27 -14.82
C PHE A 112 9.26 0.10 -14.57
N GLY A 113 9.76 -1.13 -14.41
CA GLY A 113 8.91 -2.28 -14.06
C GLY A 113 8.20 -2.14 -12.72
N LEU A 114 8.75 -1.36 -11.78
CA LEU A 114 8.13 -1.09 -10.48
C LEU A 114 7.23 0.16 -10.48
N SER A 115 7.16 0.93 -11.57
CA SER A 115 6.31 2.14 -11.63
C SER A 115 4.89 1.87 -12.12
N VAL A 116 4.63 0.68 -12.67
CA VAL A 116 3.27 0.28 -13.05
C VAL A 116 2.42 0.06 -11.80
N HIS A 117 1.15 0.45 -11.84
CA HIS A 117 0.26 0.45 -10.67
C HIS A 117 0.13 -0.92 -10.01
N ASN A 118 0.08 -1.97 -10.81
CA ASN A 118 -0.06 -3.35 -10.34
C ASN A 118 1.24 -3.96 -9.77
N ALA A 119 2.39 -3.31 -9.90
CA ALA A 119 3.67 -3.87 -9.42
C ALA A 119 3.70 -4.08 -7.89
N THR A 120 2.91 -3.33 -7.14
CA THR A 120 2.79 -3.51 -5.68
C THR A 120 2.00 -4.77 -5.31
N ALA A 121 1.02 -5.14 -6.15
CA ALA A 121 0.11 -6.25 -5.88
C ALA A 121 0.54 -7.57 -6.55
N GLY A 122 1.29 -7.50 -7.66
CA GLY A 122 1.82 -8.66 -8.40
C GLY A 122 3.15 -9.16 -7.86
#